data_AF-A0A6P7RGD0-F1
#
_entry.id   AF-A0A6P7RGD0-F1
#
_cell.length_a   1.000
_cell.length_b   1.000
_cell.length_c   1.000
_cell.angle_alpha   90.00
_cell.angle_beta   90.00
_cell.angle_gamma   90.00
#
_symmetry.space_group_name_H-M   'P 1'
#
loop_
_entity.id
_entity.type
_entity.pdbx_description
1 polymer ?
#
loop_
_entity_poly.entity_id
_entity_poly.type
_entity_poly.pdbx_seq_one_letter_code
_entity_poly.pdbx_strand_id
1 'polypeptide(L)'
;MSQKQLKEAFVSNLSGTSVLEVTQGLCFPAFCILCRGLWIIFSQHVCSFSNTWSTGFLMDFVVLIVPLVITLTVLSSFILLENLTVIVWGAWLLYQIYHRRTCYAKVPVRKVFANFLKISLESEYNPAITCYRVINSVFTAIAILAVDFPLFPRRFAKTELYGTGAMDFGVGGFIFGAAMVCPEVRRKSIEESRFNYLRKSLYSVWPLVFLGMGRLVIIKSIGYQEHSTEYGIHWNFFFTIIVVKLITSLLLIIFPLNKSWIVAVSITVVYQLALDYTPLKRILLYGTDGSGTRVGFLNANREGIISTLGQKRGVEYPETRITNDCELPCWC
;
A
#
# COMPACT_ATOMS: atom_id res chain seq x y z
N MET A 1 -26.41 -5.97 24.02
CA MET A 1 -25.02 -5.64 23.62
C MET A 1 -24.87 -4.15 23.52
N SER A 2 -23.76 -3.57 24.00
CA SER A 2 -23.52 -2.13 23.80
C SER A 2 -23.14 -1.84 22.33
N GLN A 3 -23.39 -0.62 21.84
CA GLN A 3 -22.97 -0.21 20.48
C GLN A 3 -21.48 -0.45 20.22
N LYS A 4 -20.66 -0.39 21.28
CA LYS A 4 -19.23 -0.69 21.25
C LYS A 4 -18.95 -2.16 20.94
N GLN A 5 -19.67 -3.08 21.59
CA GLN A 5 -19.54 -4.53 21.33
C GLN A 5 -20.02 -4.93 19.95
N LEU A 6 -21.07 -4.27 19.42
CA LEU A 6 -21.51 -4.49 18.04
C LEU A 6 -20.46 -4.00 17.03
N LYS A 7 -19.81 -2.85 17.30
CA LYS A 7 -18.72 -2.34 16.46
C LYS A 7 -17.47 -3.22 16.52
N GLU A 8 -17.15 -3.77 17.69
CA GLU A 8 -16.04 -4.71 17.88
C GLU A 8 -16.32 -6.05 17.17
N ALA A 9 -17.51 -6.63 17.37
CA ALA A 9 -17.93 -7.85 16.68
C ALA A 9 -17.95 -7.69 15.15
N PHE A 10 -18.32 -6.50 14.67
CA PHE A 10 -18.33 -6.15 13.24
C PHE A 10 -16.92 -6.01 12.61
N VAL A 11 -15.90 -5.75 13.42
CA VAL A 11 -14.51 -5.58 12.96
C VAL A 11 -13.67 -6.85 13.19
N SER A 12 -14.10 -7.74 14.08
CA SER A 12 -13.38 -8.96 14.43
C SER A 12 -13.54 -10.12 13.43
N ASN A 13 -12.56 -11.03 13.38
CA ASN A 13 -12.57 -12.30 12.62
C ASN A 13 -12.64 -12.18 11.09
N LEU A 14 -11.85 -11.26 10.50
CA LEU A 14 -11.77 -11.11 9.05
C LEU A 14 -10.70 -12.02 8.44
N SER A 15 -11.13 -12.94 7.57
CA SER A 15 -10.27 -13.70 6.67
C SER A 15 -9.84 -12.80 5.51
N GLY A 16 -8.53 -12.57 5.34
CA GLY A 16 -8.02 -11.68 4.30
C GLY A 16 -8.27 -12.15 2.88
N THR A 17 -7.89 -11.29 1.93
CA THR A 17 -7.89 -11.62 0.50
C THR A 17 -6.58 -12.24 0.02
N SER A 18 -6.68 -12.88 -1.16
CA SER A 18 -5.51 -13.35 -1.90
C SER A 18 -4.65 -12.17 -2.37
N VAL A 19 -3.33 -12.38 -2.40
CA VAL A 19 -2.36 -11.37 -2.87
C VAL A 19 -2.65 -10.92 -4.30
N LEU A 20 -3.15 -11.85 -5.13
CA LEU A 20 -3.43 -11.60 -6.55
C LEU A 20 -4.60 -10.62 -6.72
N GLU A 21 -5.67 -10.79 -5.95
CA GLU A 21 -6.83 -9.88 -5.98
C GLU A 21 -6.46 -8.46 -5.55
N VAL A 22 -5.64 -8.32 -4.50
CA VAL A 22 -5.20 -6.99 -4.05
C VAL A 22 -4.25 -6.35 -5.06
N THR A 23 -3.37 -7.15 -5.67
CA THR A 23 -2.46 -6.65 -6.72
C THR A 23 -3.24 -6.16 -7.95
N GLN A 24 -4.30 -6.87 -8.35
CA GLN A 24 -5.18 -6.46 -9.43
C GLN A 24 -5.91 -5.14 -9.11
N GLY A 25 -6.39 -4.97 -7.87
CA GLY A 25 -6.97 -3.71 -7.41
C GLY A 25 -5.96 -2.55 -7.42
N LEU A 26 -4.70 -2.81 -7.09
CA LEU A 26 -3.63 -1.80 -7.07
C LEU A 26 -3.16 -1.39 -8.48
N CYS A 27 -3.25 -2.28 -9.47
CA CYS A 27 -2.91 -1.97 -10.85
C CYS A 27 -3.98 -1.11 -11.56
N PHE A 28 -5.24 -1.21 -11.13
CA PHE A 28 -6.38 -0.51 -11.74
C PHE A 28 -6.20 1.02 -11.91
N PRO A 29 -5.71 1.79 -10.91
CA PRO A 29 -5.54 3.24 -11.04
C PRO A 29 -4.49 3.62 -12.10
N ALA A 30 -3.48 2.77 -12.33
CA ALA A 30 -2.48 3.02 -13.37
C ALA A 30 -3.11 2.97 -14.77
N PHE A 31 -4.02 2.01 -15.01
CA PHE A 31 -4.80 1.95 -16.24
C PHE A 31 -5.73 3.16 -16.39
N CYS A 32 -6.32 3.64 -15.30
CA CYS A 32 -7.16 4.85 -15.30
C CYS A 32 -6.35 6.11 -15.70
N ILE A 33 -5.13 6.28 -15.18
CA ILE A 33 -4.24 7.38 -15.59
C ILE A 33 -3.89 7.30 -17.07
N LEU A 34 -3.59 6.10 -17.57
CA LEU A 34 -3.30 5.91 -18.99
C LEU A 34 -4.51 6.29 -19.85
N CYS A 35 -5.70 5.81 -19.48
CA CYS A 35 -6.94 6.13 -20.20
C CYS A 35 -7.26 7.63 -20.17
N ARG A 36 -7.05 8.30 -19.03
CA ARG A 36 -7.16 9.77 -18.91
C ARG A 36 -6.22 10.48 -19.90
N GLY A 37 -4.96 10.08 -19.96
CA GLY A 37 -3.98 10.67 -20.90
C GLY A 37 -4.40 10.51 -22.35
N LEU A 38 -4.88 9.31 -22.73
CA LEU A 38 -5.40 9.04 -24.07
C LEU A 38 -6.65 9.87 -24.38
N TRP A 39 -7.55 9.99 -23.42
CA TRP A 39 -8.77 10.78 -23.58
C TRP A 39 -8.45 12.26 -23.82
N ILE A 40 -7.50 12.83 -23.09
CA ILE A 40 -7.07 14.23 -23.29
C ILE A 40 -6.55 14.40 -24.73
N ILE A 41 -5.66 13.51 -25.18
CA ILE A 41 -5.12 13.55 -26.55
C ILE A 41 -6.24 13.45 -27.59
N PHE A 42 -7.17 12.52 -27.38
CA PHE A 42 -8.33 12.34 -28.27
C PHE A 42 -9.20 13.60 -28.31
N SER A 43 -9.56 14.17 -27.16
CA SER A 43 -10.42 15.36 -27.06
C SER A 43 -9.81 16.61 -27.72
N GLN A 44 -8.50 16.79 -27.59
CA GLN A 44 -7.76 17.89 -28.24
C GLN A 44 -7.75 17.73 -29.76
N HIS A 45 -7.60 16.51 -30.27
CA HIS A 45 -7.61 16.25 -31.71
C HIS A 45 -9.01 16.27 -32.33
N VAL A 46 -10.05 15.89 -31.60
CA VAL A 46 -11.41 15.71 -32.14
C VAL A 46 -12.29 16.94 -31.95
N CYS A 47 -12.36 17.46 -30.73
CA CYS A 47 -13.36 18.46 -30.38
C CYS A 47 -12.80 19.88 -30.27
N SER A 48 -11.51 20.12 -30.58
CA SER A 48 -10.81 21.38 -30.22
C SER A 48 -11.15 21.81 -28.79
N PHE A 49 -11.27 20.82 -27.89
CA PHE A 49 -11.77 21.06 -26.55
C PHE A 49 -10.74 21.88 -25.77
N SER A 50 -11.09 23.11 -25.43
CA SER A 50 -10.24 23.94 -24.58
C SER A 50 -10.26 23.36 -23.17
N ASN A 51 -9.13 22.83 -22.72
CA ASN A 51 -9.02 22.30 -21.37
C ASN A 51 -9.06 23.45 -20.36
N THR A 52 -10.25 23.75 -19.84
CA THR A 52 -10.40 24.65 -18.70
C THR A 52 -10.04 23.92 -17.40
N TRP A 53 -9.66 24.67 -16.37
CA TRP A 53 -9.33 24.09 -15.07
C TRP A 53 -10.48 23.22 -14.50
N SER A 54 -11.73 23.70 -14.60
CA SER A 54 -12.91 22.98 -14.12
C SER A 54 -13.19 21.69 -14.88
N THR A 55 -13.04 21.71 -16.21
CA THR A 55 -13.25 20.50 -17.03
C THR A 55 -12.17 19.46 -16.80
N GLY A 56 -10.92 19.90 -16.57
CA GLY A 56 -9.83 19.02 -16.17
C GLY A 56 -10.09 18.38 -14.81
N PHE A 57 -10.51 19.17 -13.81
CA PHE A 57 -10.83 18.65 -12.48
C PHE A 57 -11.98 17.64 -12.50
N LEU A 58 -13.07 17.94 -13.22
CA LEU A 58 -14.20 17.02 -13.34
C LEU A 58 -13.79 15.71 -14.03
N MET A 59 -12.99 15.79 -15.08
CA MET A 59 -12.44 14.62 -15.75
C MET A 59 -11.56 13.79 -14.80
N ASP A 60 -10.70 14.44 -14.02
CA ASP A 60 -9.83 13.76 -13.06
C ASP A 60 -10.66 13.06 -11.97
N PHE A 61 -11.71 13.72 -11.48
CA PHE A 61 -12.63 13.14 -10.52
C PHE A 61 -13.37 11.92 -11.08
N VAL A 62 -13.95 12.04 -12.28
CA VAL A 62 -14.74 10.97 -12.91
C VAL A 62 -13.90 9.79 -13.37
N VAL A 63 -12.67 10.02 -13.86
CA VAL A 63 -11.81 8.95 -14.41
C VAL A 63 -10.89 8.34 -13.36
N LEU A 64 -10.47 9.08 -12.33
CA LEU A 64 -9.52 8.58 -11.33
C LEU A 64 -10.17 8.25 -9.98
N ILE A 65 -11.12 9.06 -9.51
CA ILE A 65 -11.68 8.91 -8.16
C ILE A 65 -12.90 7.98 -8.16
N VAL A 66 -13.89 8.25 -9.00
CA VAL A 66 -15.14 7.47 -9.05
C VAL A 66 -14.88 5.97 -9.29
N PRO A 67 -14.07 5.56 -10.28
CA PRO A 67 -13.85 4.14 -10.53
C PRO A 67 -13.12 3.47 -9.36
N LEU A 68 -12.23 4.18 -8.69
CA LEU A 68 -11.50 3.67 -7.52
C LEU A 68 -12.40 3.49 -6.29
N VAL A 69 -13.41 4.33 -6.11
CA VAL A 69 -14.43 4.13 -5.06
C VAL A 69 -15.28 2.91 -5.39
N ILE A 70 -15.68 2.75 -6.65
CA ILE A 70 -16.52 1.62 -7.10
C ILE A 70 -15.79 0.28 -6.93
N THR A 71 -14.51 0.21 -7.33
CA THR A 71 -13.70 -1.01 -7.20
C THR A 71 -13.50 -1.44 -5.75
N LEU A 72 -13.37 -0.47 -4.84
CA LEU A 72 -13.19 -0.72 -3.40
C LEU A 72 -14.49 -1.01 -2.65
N THR A 73 -15.66 -0.75 -3.23
CA THR A 73 -16.95 -0.90 -2.57
C THR A 73 -17.83 -1.94 -3.28
N VAL A 74 -18.65 -1.49 -4.21
CA VAL A 74 -19.76 -2.24 -4.81
C VAL A 74 -19.28 -3.34 -5.75
N LEU A 75 -18.29 -3.06 -6.60
CA LEU A 75 -17.82 -4.01 -7.63
C LEU A 75 -16.56 -4.77 -7.22
N SER A 76 -16.23 -4.75 -5.94
CA SER A 76 -15.10 -5.46 -5.40
C SER A 76 -15.05 -6.93 -5.85
N SER A 77 -16.19 -7.63 -5.88
CA SER A 77 -16.27 -9.03 -6.32
C SER A 77 -15.89 -9.26 -7.79
N PHE A 78 -15.87 -8.21 -8.62
CA PHE A 78 -15.62 -8.26 -10.06
C PHE A 78 -14.45 -7.36 -10.51
N ILE A 79 -13.41 -7.21 -9.69
CA ILE A 79 -12.21 -6.41 -10.00
C ILE A 79 -11.59 -6.75 -11.36
N LEU A 80 -11.59 -8.03 -11.74
CA LEU A 80 -11.03 -8.46 -13.03
C LEU A 80 -11.87 -7.92 -14.21
N LEU A 81 -13.19 -7.92 -14.08
CA LEU A 81 -14.09 -7.39 -15.11
C LEU A 81 -13.89 -5.88 -15.28
N GLU A 82 -13.78 -5.13 -14.17
CA GLU A 82 -13.52 -3.69 -14.21
C GLU A 82 -12.18 -3.38 -14.89
N ASN A 83 -11.11 -4.09 -14.52
CA ASN A 83 -9.81 -3.95 -15.16
C ASN A 83 -9.91 -4.20 -16.68
N LEU A 84 -10.61 -5.26 -17.10
CA LEU A 84 -10.82 -5.55 -18.52
C LEU A 84 -11.60 -4.43 -19.21
N THR A 85 -12.65 -3.88 -18.59
CA THR A 85 -13.44 -2.79 -19.20
C THR A 85 -12.59 -1.54 -19.46
N VAL A 86 -11.73 -1.16 -18.51
CA VAL A 86 -10.83 -0.01 -18.65
C VAL A 86 -9.78 -0.28 -19.72
N ILE A 87 -9.22 -1.50 -19.79
CA ILE A 87 -8.26 -1.88 -20.83
C ILE A 87 -8.90 -1.84 -22.23
N VAL A 88 -10.11 -2.39 -22.40
CA VAL A 88 -10.83 -2.35 -23.67
C VAL A 88 -11.13 -0.91 -24.08
N TRP A 89 -11.57 -0.07 -23.15
CA TRP A 89 -11.82 1.34 -23.42
C TRP A 89 -10.55 2.10 -23.81
N GLY A 90 -9.44 1.87 -23.12
CA GLY A 90 -8.13 2.41 -23.47
C GLY A 90 -7.65 1.94 -24.86
N ALA A 91 -7.83 0.66 -25.20
CA ALA A 91 -7.50 0.11 -26.50
C ALA A 91 -8.37 0.71 -27.62
N TRP A 92 -9.66 0.93 -27.36
CA TRP A 92 -10.56 1.61 -28.29
C TRP A 92 -10.13 3.06 -28.53
N LEU A 93 -9.78 3.81 -27.49
CA LEU A 93 -9.24 5.18 -27.62
C LEU A 93 -7.95 5.19 -28.45
N LEU A 94 -7.03 4.25 -28.19
CA LEU A 94 -5.80 4.09 -28.97
C LEU A 94 -6.10 3.82 -30.44
N TYR A 95 -7.04 2.92 -30.72
CA TYR A 95 -7.46 2.59 -32.08
C TYR A 95 -8.03 3.81 -32.80
N GLN A 96 -8.90 4.59 -32.14
CA GLN A 96 -9.47 5.81 -32.71
C GLN A 96 -8.39 6.87 -33.02
N ILE A 97 -7.45 7.07 -32.09
CA ILE A 97 -6.31 7.98 -32.29
C ILE A 97 -5.45 7.49 -33.47
N TYR A 98 -5.16 6.18 -33.54
CA TYR A 98 -4.37 5.57 -34.60
C TYR A 98 -5.05 5.70 -35.97
N HIS A 99 -6.32 5.30 -36.08
CA HIS A 99 -7.09 5.34 -37.31
C HIS A 99 -7.14 6.77 -37.88
N ARG A 100 -7.50 7.74 -37.03
CA ARG A 100 -7.61 9.14 -37.43
C ARG A 100 -6.25 9.73 -37.83
N ARG A 101 -5.17 9.39 -37.14
CA ARG A 101 -3.81 9.84 -37.52
C ARG A 101 -3.32 9.21 -38.82
N THR A 102 -3.64 7.94 -39.06
CA THR A 102 -3.23 7.22 -40.27
C THR A 102 -3.98 7.73 -41.51
N CYS A 103 -5.28 8.03 -41.37
CA CYS A 103 -6.10 8.58 -42.44
C CYS A 103 -5.80 10.06 -42.74
N TYR A 104 -5.57 10.90 -41.71
CA TYR A 104 -5.47 12.36 -41.91
C TYR A 104 -4.06 12.94 -41.89
N ALA A 105 -3.13 12.38 -41.11
CA ALA A 105 -1.81 13.00 -40.87
C ALA A 105 -0.65 12.33 -41.62
N LYS A 106 -0.82 11.10 -42.15
CA LYS A 106 0.22 10.31 -42.87
C LYS A 106 1.61 10.34 -42.21
N VAL A 107 1.69 10.45 -40.88
CA VAL A 107 3.00 10.46 -40.17
C VAL A 107 3.36 9.03 -39.76
N PRO A 108 4.55 8.52 -40.11
CA PRO A 108 4.95 7.16 -39.73
C PRO A 108 5.17 7.03 -38.22
N VAL A 109 4.59 5.99 -37.62
CA VAL A 109 4.63 5.69 -36.17
C VAL A 109 6.06 5.66 -35.61
N ARG A 110 7.03 5.18 -36.41
CA ARG A 110 8.46 5.13 -36.04
C ARG A 110 9.04 6.52 -35.72
N LYS A 111 8.64 7.56 -36.45
CA LYS A 111 9.12 8.94 -36.24
C LYS A 111 8.56 9.53 -34.95
N VAL A 112 7.37 9.11 -34.53
CA VAL A 112 6.74 9.51 -33.27
C VAL A 112 7.37 8.78 -32.09
N PHE A 113 7.59 7.47 -32.17
CA PHE A 113 8.33 6.75 -31.13
C PHE A 113 9.73 7.31 -30.95
N ALA A 114 10.41 7.64 -32.05
CA ALA A 114 11.69 8.33 -31.99
C ALA A 114 11.57 9.70 -31.29
N ASN A 115 10.57 10.51 -31.61
CA ASN A 115 10.34 11.80 -30.94
C ASN A 115 9.94 11.64 -29.46
N PHE A 116 9.13 10.65 -29.11
CA PHE A 116 8.72 10.36 -27.73
C PHE A 116 9.90 9.90 -26.88
N LEU A 117 10.75 9.01 -27.41
CA LEU A 117 11.99 8.61 -26.76
C LEU A 117 13.00 9.76 -26.67
N LYS A 118 12.90 10.75 -27.57
CA LYS A 118 13.74 11.97 -27.57
C LYS A 118 13.21 13.06 -26.64
N ILE A 119 11.95 12.99 -26.21
CA ILE A 119 11.42 13.80 -25.11
C ILE A 119 12.05 13.26 -23.83
N SER A 120 13.27 13.70 -23.55
CA SER A 120 13.83 13.68 -22.20
C SER A 120 12.91 14.57 -21.38
N LEU A 121 12.20 13.99 -20.42
CA LEU A 121 11.53 14.73 -19.36
C LEU A 121 12.66 15.30 -18.49
N GLU A 122 13.25 16.40 -18.96
CA GLU A 122 14.32 17.18 -18.34
C GLU A 122 13.74 17.89 -17.10
N SER A 123 13.32 17.08 -16.14
CA SER A 123 12.58 17.54 -15.00
C SER A 123 13.20 16.97 -13.74
N GLU A 124 13.54 17.87 -12.82
CA GLU A 124 13.86 17.53 -11.43
C GLU A 124 12.76 16.74 -10.73
N TYR A 125 11.57 16.58 -11.31
CA TYR A 125 10.46 15.80 -10.78
C TYR A 125 10.11 14.67 -11.76
N ASN A 126 10.24 13.41 -11.29
CA ASN A 126 9.75 12.26 -12.05
C ASN A 126 8.21 12.22 -11.89
N PRO A 127 7.43 12.49 -12.95
CA PRO A 127 5.97 12.56 -12.86
C PRO A 127 5.35 11.22 -12.48
N ALA A 128 5.99 10.09 -12.82
CA ALA A 128 5.50 8.76 -12.45
C ALA A 128 5.51 8.54 -10.93
N ILE A 129 6.59 8.97 -10.26
CA ILE A 129 6.72 8.87 -8.79
C ILE A 129 5.66 9.75 -8.10
N THR A 130 5.42 10.94 -8.65
CA THR A 130 4.40 11.86 -8.12
C THR A 130 3.00 11.28 -8.28
N CYS A 131 2.67 10.75 -9.47
CA CYS A 131 1.39 10.09 -9.73
C CYS A 131 1.16 8.89 -8.80
N TYR A 132 2.17 8.05 -8.63
CA TYR A 132 2.12 6.91 -7.71
C TYR A 132 1.77 7.34 -6.28
N ARG A 133 2.45 8.37 -5.75
CA ARG A 133 2.21 8.87 -4.39
C ARG A 133 0.80 9.44 -4.23
N VAL A 134 0.30 10.16 -5.23
CA VAL A 134 -1.05 10.72 -5.21
C VAL A 134 -2.09 9.60 -5.23
N ILE A 135 -1.97 8.63 -6.15
CA ILE A 135 -2.86 7.46 -6.21
C ILE A 135 -2.87 6.72 -4.88
N ASN A 136 -1.71 6.40 -4.32
CA ASN A 136 -1.62 5.65 -3.07
C ASN A 136 -2.29 6.41 -1.91
N SER A 137 -2.14 7.74 -1.88
CA SER A 137 -2.78 8.59 -0.87
C SER A 137 -4.30 8.65 -1.03
N VAL A 138 -4.79 8.72 -2.27
CA VAL A 138 -6.24 8.70 -2.57
C VAL A 138 -6.84 7.34 -2.24
N PHE A 139 -6.18 6.25 -2.67
CA PHE A 139 -6.59 4.88 -2.40
C PHE A 139 -6.70 4.61 -0.90
N THR A 140 -5.68 5.02 -0.13
CA THR A 140 -5.69 4.86 1.32
C THR A 140 -6.75 5.72 2.00
N ALA A 141 -6.95 6.97 1.57
CA ALA A 141 -8.01 7.82 2.10
C ALA A 141 -9.41 7.22 1.86
N ILE A 142 -9.66 6.71 0.65
CA ILE A 142 -10.92 6.03 0.31
C ILE A 142 -11.08 4.76 1.13
N ALA A 143 -10.04 3.94 1.27
CA ALA A 143 -10.10 2.71 2.06
C ALA A 143 -10.37 2.97 3.55
N ILE A 144 -9.74 4.00 4.13
CA ILE A 144 -9.98 4.40 5.54
C ILE A 144 -11.42 4.86 5.72
N LEU A 145 -11.93 5.73 4.84
CA LEU A 145 -13.29 6.24 4.93
C LEU A 145 -14.32 5.14 4.65
N ALA A 146 -14.06 4.27 3.67
CA ALA A 146 -14.97 3.21 3.26
C ALA A 146 -15.14 2.14 4.35
N VAL A 147 -14.12 1.87 5.18
CA VAL A 147 -14.18 0.79 6.18
C VAL A 147 -15.27 0.99 7.24
N ASP A 148 -15.65 2.24 7.50
CA ASP A 148 -16.74 2.57 8.43
C ASP A 148 -18.13 2.27 7.83
N PHE A 149 -18.23 2.02 6.52
CA PHE A 149 -19.49 1.74 5.83
C PHE A 149 -19.69 0.23 5.58
N PRO A 150 -20.94 -0.27 5.61
CA PRO A 150 -21.24 -1.69 5.33
C PRO A 150 -21.00 -2.07 3.87
N LEU A 151 -20.94 -1.09 2.96
CA LEU A 151 -20.66 -1.28 1.53
C LEU A 151 -19.21 -1.70 1.24
N PHE A 152 -18.30 -1.53 2.20
CA PHE A 152 -16.92 -1.95 2.03
C PHE A 152 -16.77 -3.45 2.35
N PRO A 153 -16.29 -4.25 1.38
CA PRO A 153 -16.13 -5.69 1.55
C PRO A 153 -15.06 -5.96 2.61
N ARG A 154 -15.44 -6.68 3.66
CA ARG A 154 -14.57 -6.88 4.83
C ARG A 154 -13.30 -7.66 4.55
N ARG A 155 -13.27 -8.42 3.45
CA ARG A 155 -12.07 -9.10 2.93
C ARG A 155 -10.89 -8.14 2.64
N PHE A 156 -11.16 -6.88 2.29
CA PHE A 156 -10.13 -5.85 2.07
C PHE A 156 -9.74 -5.07 3.33
N ALA A 157 -10.49 -5.24 4.41
CA ALA A 157 -10.16 -4.64 5.67
C ALA A 157 -8.96 -5.36 6.31
N LYS A 158 -8.44 -4.75 7.36
CA LYS A 158 -7.28 -5.26 8.06
C LYS A 158 -7.59 -6.60 8.72
N THR A 159 -6.69 -7.56 8.57
CA THR A 159 -6.85 -8.93 9.05
C THR A 159 -6.08 -9.14 10.35
N GLU A 160 -6.68 -9.82 11.32
CA GLU A 160 -6.09 -9.99 12.65
C GLU A 160 -5.06 -11.13 12.74
N LEU A 161 -5.24 -12.20 11.98
CA LEU A 161 -4.44 -13.43 12.12
C LEU A 161 -3.66 -13.77 10.85
N TYR A 162 -4.34 -13.99 9.73
CA TYR A 162 -3.74 -14.43 8.48
C TYR A 162 -4.45 -13.81 7.26
N GLY A 163 -3.68 -13.28 6.31
CA GLY A 163 -4.19 -12.73 5.05
C GLY A 163 -3.49 -11.44 4.65
N THR A 164 -3.78 -10.95 3.43
CA THR A 164 -3.35 -9.62 2.99
C THR A 164 -4.57 -8.75 2.73
N GLY A 165 -4.68 -7.63 3.45
CA GLY A 165 -5.72 -6.62 3.24
C GLY A 165 -5.24 -5.47 2.34
N ALA A 166 -6.18 -4.76 1.70
CA ALA A 166 -5.89 -3.57 0.93
C ALA A 166 -5.20 -2.47 1.76
N MET A 167 -5.49 -2.43 3.07
CA MET A 167 -4.88 -1.48 4.01
C MET A 167 -3.39 -1.74 4.25
N ASP A 168 -2.97 -3.01 4.29
CA ASP A 168 -1.57 -3.38 4.46
C ASP A 168 -0.74 -2.98 3.23
N PHE A 169 -1.35 -3.08 2.03
CA PHE A 169 -0.76 -2.57 0.80
C PHE A 169 -0.65 -1.05 0.78
N GLY A 170 -1.65 -0.32 1.27
CA GLY A 170 -1.60 1.13 1.36
C GLY A 170 -0.42 1.62 2.21
N VAL A 171 -0.22 0.96 3.36
CA VAL A 171 0.94 1.12 4.25
C VAL A 171 2.26 0.84 3.51
N GLY A 172 2.39 -0.33 2.88
CA GLY A 172 3.58 -0.70 2.12
C GLY A 172 3.86 0.28 0.97
N GLY A 173 2.81 0.76 0.31
CA GLY A 173 2.89 1.73 -0.77
C GLY A 173 3.34 3.12 -0.30
N PHE A 174 2.97 3.53 0.91
CA PHE A 174 3.50 4.76 1.50
C PHE A 174 5.00 4.65 1.80
N ILE A 175 5.44 3.50 2.33
CA ILE A 175 6.86 3.23 2.59
C ILE A 175 7.64 3.21 1.27
N PHE A 176 7.13 2.51 0.26
CA PHE A 176 7.73 2.44 -1.08
C PHE A 176 7.79 3.81 -1.76
N GLY A 177 6.70 4.57 -1.71
CA GLY A 177 6.63 5.94 -2.24
C GLY A 177 7.58 6.91 -1.54
N ALA A 178 7.74 6.79 -0.23
CA ALA A 178 8.73 7.55 0.52
C ALA A 178 10.16 7.14 0.13
N ALA A 179 10.42 5.83 0.00
CA ALA A 179 11.73 5.28 -0.40
C ALA A 179 12.18 5.76 -1.79
N MET A 180 11.26 5.88 -2.76
CA MET A 180 11.59 6.37 -4.11
C MET A 180 11.99 7.85 -4.15
N VAL A 181 11.49 8.65 -3.20
CA VAL A 181 11.77 10.10 -3.14
C VAL A 181 12.96 10.41 -2.23
N CYS A 182 13.48 9.41 -1.51
CA CYS A 182 14.65 9.56 -0.65
C CYS A 182 15.82 10.20 -1.41
N PRO A 183 16.38 11.31 -0.91
CA PRO A 183 17.52 11.99 -1.54
C PRO A 183 18.70 11.04 -1.79
N GLU A 184 18.85 10.03 -0.93
CA GLU A 184 19.85 8.95 -1.01
C GLU A 184 19.77 8.17 -2.33
N VAL A 185 18.55 7.89 -2.82
CA VAL A 185 18.32 7.14 -4.06
C VAL A 185 18.55 8.02 -5.29
N ARG A 186 18.31 9.33 -5.17
CA ARG A 186 18.36 10.28 -6.29
C ARG A 186 19.76 10.82 -6.59
N ARG A 187 20.80 10.38 -5.85
CA ARG A 187 22.22 10.75 -6.01
C ARG A 187 22.47 12.26 -6.13
N LYS A 188 21.59 13.10 -5.58
CA LYS A 188 21.69 14.55 -5.74
C LYS A 188 22.78 15.20 -4.88
N SER A 189 23.40 14.42 -4.00
CA SER A 189 24.48 14.84 -3.09
C SER A 189 25.59 13.80 -3.15
N ILE A 190 26.51 13.92 -4.10
CA ILE A 190 27.68 13.03 -4.19
C ILE A 190 28.80 13.51 -3.23
N GLU A 191 28.69 14.70 -2.64
CA GLU A 191 29.77 15.34 -1.85
C GLU A 191 29.46 15.57 -0.36
N GLU A 192 28.32 15.12 0.18
CA GLU A 192 28.04 15.31 1.61
C GLU A 192 28.61 14.18 2.49
N SER A 193 29.04 14.53 3.70
CA SER A 193 29.57 13.59 4.68
C SER A 193 28.51 12.59 5.15
N ARG A 194 28.94 11.36 5.51
CA ARG A 194 28.04 10.28 5.99
C ARG A 194 27.15 10.70 7.15
N PHE A 195 27.63 11.63 7.98
CA PHE A 195 26.92 12.16 9.14
C PHE A 195 25.82 13.16 8.77
N ASN A 196 26.01 13.97 7.71
CA ASN A 196 24.96 14.85 7.21
C ASN A 196 23.76 14.07 6.66
N TYR A 197 23.99 12.87 6.10
CA TYR A 197 22.90 11.99 5.67
C TYR A 197 22.03 11.50 6.85
N LEU A 198 22.67 11.02 7.93
CA LEU A 198 21.93 10.61 9.13
C LEU A 198 21.16 11.79 9.74
N ARG A 199 21.76 12.98 9.80
CA ARG A 199 21.12 14.18 10.32
C ARG A 199 19.90 14.60 9.49
N LYS A 200 20.00 14.58 8.16
CA LYS A 200 18.87 14.86 7.26
C LYS A 200 17.76 13.81 7.39
N SER A 201 18.11 12.53 7.49
CA SER A 201 17.14 11.45 7.71
C SER A 201 16.40 11.64 9.04
N LEU A 202 17.12 11.90 10.14
CA LEU A 202 16.54 12.20 11.45
C LEU A 202 15.62 13.43 11.44
N TYR A 203 16.01 14.51 10.76
CA TYR A 203 15.17 15.70 10.63
C TYR A 203 13.87 15.41 9.84
N SER A 204 13.98 14.60 8.80
CA SER A 204 12.83 14.18 7.97
C SER A 204 11.90 13.19 8.69
N VAL A 205 12.37 12.53 9.75
CA VAL A 205 11.62 11.58 10.59
C VAL A 205 10.85 12.31 11.70
N TRP A 206 11.29 13.51 12.09
CA TRP A 206 10.70 14.28 13.19
C TRP A 206 9.18 14.51 13.08
N PRO A 207 8.61 14.91 11.91
CA PRO A 207 7.15 15.07 11.79
C PRO A 207 6.38 13.76 12.01
N LEU A 208 6.95 12.61 11.62
CA LEU A 208 6.33 11.31 11.85
C LEU A 208 6.35 10.93 13.33
N VAL A 209 7.37 11.33 14.09
CA VAL A 209 7.44 11.10 15.54
C VAL A 209 6.32 11.85 16.24
N PHE A 210 6.11 13.12 15.88
CA PHE A 210 5.01 13.93 16.42
C PHE A 210 3.64 13.30 16.11
N LEU A 211 3.45 12.84 14.87
CA LEU A 211 2.21 12.20 14.47
C LEU A 211 1.96 10.87 15.20
N GLY A 212 3.03 10.07 15.41
CA GLY A 212 2.99 8.82 16.16
C GLY A 212 2.66 9.01 17.64
N MET A 213 3.27 10.01 18.28
CA MET A 213 3.00 10.39 19.66
C MET A 213 1.59 10.97 19.82
N GLY A 214 1.16 11.84 18.91
CA GLY A 214 -0.20 12.39 18.89
C GLY A 214 -1.26 11.30 18.82
N ARG A 215 -1.07 10.30 17.96
CA ARG A 215 -1.95 9.13 17.88
C ARG A 215 -2.04 8.37 19.22
N LEU A 216 -0.90 8.09 19.87
CA LEU A 216 -0.92 7.40 21.18
C LEU A 216 -1.67 8.21 22.24
N VAL A 217 -1.43 9.52 22.31
CA VAL A 217 -2.07 10.39 23.31
C VAL A 217 -3.57 10.47 23.09
N ILE A 218 -4.01 10.65 21.84
CA ILE A 218 -5.43 10.77 21.47
C ILE A 218 -6.18 9.45 21.71
N ILE A 219 -5.60 8.31 21.33
CA ILE A 219 -6.26 7.02 21.51
C ILE A 219 -6.37 6.67 23.00
N LYS A 220 -5.30 6.94 23.77
CA LYS A 220 -5.27 6.71 25.21
C LYS A 220 -6.22 7.65 25.96
N SER A 221 -6.43 8.88 25.48
CA SER A 221 -7.39 9.83 26.09
C SER A 221 -8.85 9.50 25.77
N ILE A 222 -9.14 8.92 24.61
CA ILE A 222 -10.51 8.54 24.17
C ILE A 222 -10.96 7.19 24.76
N GLY A 223 -10.05 6.41 25.35
CA GLY A 223 -10.39 5.10 25.94
C GLY A 223 -10.84 4.07 24.90
N TYR A 224 -10.37 4.21 23.66
CA TYR A 224 -10.63 3.24 22.59
C TYR A 224 -9.80 1.97 22.88
N GLN A 225 -10.44 0.81 22.86
CA GLN A 225 -9.75 -0.48 23.02
C GLN A 225 -8.92 -0.72 21.75
N GLU A 226 -7.60 -0.59 21.83
CA GLU A 226 -6.72 -0.97 20.73
C GLU A 226 -6.76 -2.50 20.56
N HIS A 227 -6.87 -2.96 19.31
CA HIS A 227 -6.46 -4.32 18.95
C HIS A 227 -4.96 -4.42 19.18
N SER A 228 -4.62 -4.73 20.42
CA SER A 228 -3.26 -4.81 20.92
C SER A 228 -2.46 -5.98 20.31
N THR A 229 -3.12 -6.75 19.44
CA THR A 229 -2.61 -7.83 18.57
C THR A 229 -2.04 -7.33 17.23
N GLU A 230 -2.07 -6.02 16.96
CA GLU A 230 -1.64 -5.47 15.68
C GLU A 230 -0.17 -5.01 15.66
N TYR A 231 0.26 -4.28 16.69
CA TYR A 231 1.61 -3.73 16.79
C TYR A 231 2.18 -3.82 18.21
N GLY A 232 1.30 -3.70 19.22
CA GLY A 232 1.65 -3.74 20.63
C GLY A 232 0.91 -2.67 21.42
N ILE A 233 1.22 -2.56 22.71
CA ILE A 233 0.55 -1.62 23.62
C ILE A 233 1.07 -0.18 23.47
N HIS A 234 2.32 -0.02 23.03
CA HIS A 234 2.97 1.29 22.90
C HIS A 234 3.53 1.54 21.50
N TRP A 235 3.38 0.58 20.60
CA TRP A 235 3.95 0.62 19.26
C TRP A 235 2.88 0.90 18.23
N ASN A 236 3.17 1.83 17.34
CA ASN A 236 2.27 2.28 16.28
C ASN A 236 2.93 2.10 14.92
N PHE A 237 2.09 2.09 13.89
CA PHE A 237 2.51 2.12 12.49
C PHE A 237 3.49 3.27 12.18
N PHE A 238 3.34 4.44 12.78
CA PHE A 238 4.29 5.53 12.56
C PHE A 238 5.69 5.20 13.08
N PHE A 239 5.79 4.51 14.23
CA PHE A 239 7.07 4.07 14.78
C PHE A 239 7.73 2.98 13.93
N THR A 240 6.96 2.08 13.31
CA THR A 240 7.54 1.11 12.36
C THR A 240 8.14 1.82 11.15
N ILE A 241 7.46 2.81 10.55
CA ILE A 241 8.03 3.58 9.42
C ILE A 241 9.31 4.31 9.84
N ILE A 242 9.32 4.90 11.04
CA ILE A 242 10.50 5.59 11.58
C ILE A 242 11.69 4.63 11.66
N VAL A 243 11.51 3.46 12.26
CA VAL A 243 12.57 2.45 12.40
C VAL A 243 13.03 1.94 11.04
N VAL A 244 12.11 1.62 10.13
CA VAL A 244 12.43 1.17 8.77
C VAL A 244 13.25 2.22 8.03
N LYS A 245 12.90 3.50 8.15
CA LYS A 245 13.64 4.60 7.52
C LYS A 245 15.05 4.75 8.09
N LEU A 246 15.22 4.65 9.41
CA LEU A 246 16.52 4.70 10.06
C LEU A 246 17.42 3.52 9.66
N ILE A 247 16.88 2.29 9.68
CA ILE A 247 17.59 1.09 9.24
C ILE A 247 18.00 1.23 7.76
N THR A 248 17.08 1.70 6.91
CA THR A 248 17.37 1.92 5.48
C THR A 248 18.50 2.93 5.27
N SER A 249 18.47 4.07 5.97
CA SER A 249 19.55 5.06 5.91
C SER A 249 20.89 4.48 6.39
N LEU A 250 20.90 3.65 7.44
CA LEU A 250 22.11 2.96 7.91
C LEU A 250 22.64 1.95 6.88
N LEU A 251 21.77 1.15 6.28
CA LEU A 251 22.15 0.19 5.24
C LEU A 251 22.74 0.88 4.01
N LEU A 252 22.21 2.04 3.62
CA LEU A 252 22.73 2.83 2.49
C LEU A 252 24.07 3.51 2.78
N ILE A 253 24.45 3.67 4.06
CA ILE A 253 25.78 4.14 4.46
C ILE A 253 26.81 3.00 4.39
N ILE A 254 26.39 1.78 4.74
CA ILE A 254 27.27 0.60 4.78
C ILE A 254 27.45 0.02 3.38
N PHE A 255 26.38 -0.03 2.58
CA PHE A 255 26.37 -0.69 1.28
C PHE A 255 26.19 0.30 0.13
N PRO A 256 26.94 0.13 -0.98
CA PRO A 256 26.77 0.98 -2.15
C PRO A 256 25.40 0.74 -2.81
N LEU A 257 24.77 1.81 -3.30
CA LEU A 257 23.46 1.79 -3.97
C LEU A 257 23.34 0.73 -5.07
N ASN A 258 24.42 0.49 -5.84
CA ASN A 258 24.44 -0.49 -6.93
C ASN A 258 24.19 -1.94 -6.47
N LYS A 259 24.46 -2.27 -5.20
CA LYS A 259 24.24 -3.61 -4.63
C LYS A 259 23.08 -3.66 -3.63
N SER A 260 22.36 -2.55 -3.42
CA SER A 260 21.28 -2.45 -2.43
C SER A 260 20.16 -3.47 -2.66
N TRP A 261 19.83 -3.80 -3.91
CA TRP A 261 18.83 -4.82 -4.24
C TRP A 261 19.25 -6.22 -3.76
N ILE A 262 20.54 -6.56 -3.83
CA ILE A 262 21.08 -7.83 -3.34
C ILE A 262 20.93 -7.90 -1.82
N VAL A 263 21.22 -6.80 -1.13
CA VAL A 263 21.07 -6.68 0.33
C VAL A 263 19.59 -6.81 0.73
N ALA A 264 18.67 -6.19 0.00
CA ALA A 264 17.24 -6.32 0.28
C ALA A 264 16.75 -7.78 0.08
N VAL A 265 17.17 -8.43 -1.01
CA VAL A 265 16.83 -9.83 -1.28
C VAL A 265 17.45 -10.74 -0.22
N SER A 266 18.71 -10.53 0.18
CA SER A 266 19.36 -11.36 1.20
C SER A 266 18.69 -11.22 2.56
N ILE A 267 18.35 -9.99 2.98
CA ILE A 267 17.60 -9.75 4.23
C ILE A 267 16.24 -10.47 4.18
N THR A 268 15.54 -10.39 3.05
CA THR A 268 14.23 -11.03 2.88
C THR A 268 14.34 -12.56 2.97
N VAL A 269 15.33 -13.15 2.30
CA VAL A 269 15.56 -14.61 2.32
C VAL A 269 15.97 -15.06 3.72
N VAL A 270 16.90 -14.37 4.37
CA VAL A 270 17.33 -14.70 5.74
C VAL A 270 16.17 -14.58 6.72
N TYR A 271 15.32 -13.55 6.59
CA TYR A 271 14.14 -13.38 7.43
C TYR A 271 13.12 -14.51 7.22
N GLN A 272 12.86 -14.90 5.97
CA GLN A 272 11.95 -16.01 5.66
C GLN A 272 12.50 -17.34 6.21
N LEU A 273 13.79 -17.62 6.02
CA LEU A 273 14.44 -18.81 6.58
C LEU A 273 14.41 -18.78 8.12
N ALA A 274 14.64 -17.63 8.74
CA ALA A 274 14.53 -17.50 10.18
C ALA A 274 13.10 -17.82 10.65
N LEU A 275 12.07 -17.33 9.97
CA LEU A 275 10.67 -17.63 10.31
C LEU A 275 10.32 -19.11 10.17
N ASP A 276 10.86 -19.79 9.17
CA ASP A 276 10.52 -21.19 8.87
C ASP A 276 11.32 -22.19 9.73
N TYR A 277 12.59 -21.90 10.02
CA TYR A 277 13.48 -22.82 10.72
C TYR A 277 13.67 -22.53 12.22
N THR A 278 13.29 -21.35 12.73
CA THR A 278 13.50 -20.99 14.14
C THR A 278 12.17 -20.87 14.92
N PRO A 279 12.17 -20.98 16.26
CA PRO A 279 10.97 -20.76 17.07
C PRO A 279 10.48 -19.31 17.08
N LEU A 280 11.05 -18.41 16.25
CA LEU A 280 10.64 -17.02 16.13
C LEU A 280 9.14 -16.90 15.77
N LYS A 281 8.60 -17.82 14.96
CA LYS A 281 7.16 -17.91 14.68
C LYS A 281 6.34 -18.19 15.95
N ARG A 282 6.85 -19.05 16.85
CA ARG A 282 6.23 -19.35 18.15
C ARG A 282 6.34 -18.17 19.11
N ILE A 283 7.49 -17.48 19.16
CA ILE A 283 7.70 -16.28 19.97
C ILE A 283 6.78 -15.15 19.51
N LEU A 284 6.55 -15.04 18.21
CA LEU A 284 5.71 -14.03 17.59
C LEU A 284 4.21 -14.24 17.86
N LEU A 285 3.75 -15.51 17.93
CA LEU A 285 2.35 -15.87 18.21
C LEU A 285 2.07 -15.97 19.72
N TYR A 286 2.96 -16.62 20.48
CA TYR A 286 2.73 -17.01 21.88
C TYR A 286 3.61 -16.27 22.90
N GLY A 287 4.54 -15.43 22.44
CA GLY A 287 5.50 -14.72 23.29
C GLY A 287 6.73 -15.54 23.62
N THR A 288 7.74 -14.87 24.19
CA THR A 288 9.00 -15.50 24.63
C THR A 288 8.78 -16.65 25.61
N ASP A 289 7.68 -16.61 26.36
CA ASP A 289 7.40 -17.55 27.45
C ASP A 289 6.31 -18.57 27.07
N GLY A 290 5.75 -18.51 25.84
CA GLY A 290 4.73 -19.44 25.34
C GLY A 290 3.35 -19.33 25.99
N SER A 291 3.18 -18.46 26.99
CA SER A 291 1.96 -18.28 27.80
C SER A 291 1.05 -17.13 27.34
N GLY A 292 1.42 -16.41 26.29
CA GLY A 292 0.69 -15.22 25.83
C GLY A 292 0.82 -14.00 26.73
N THR A 293 1.61 -14.06 27.81
CA THR A 293 1.72 -12.95 28.77
C THR A 293 2.52 -11.78 28.19
N ARG A 294 1.94 -10.58 28.16
CA ARG A 294 2.59 -9.34 27.68
C ARG A 294 3.41 -8.64 28.77
N VAL A 295 4.33 -9.37 29.39
CA VAL A 295 5.19 -8.82 30.44
C VAL A 295 6.50 -8.33 29.80
N GLY A 296 6.84 -7.05 30.00
CA GLY A 296 8.04 -6.42 29.46
C GLY A 296 7.86 -5.73 28.10
N PHE A 297 8.66 -4.70 27.83
CA PHE A 297 8.51 -3.81 26.66
C PHE A 297 8.66 -4.53 25.31
N LEU A 298 9.58 -5.49 25.22
CA LEU A 298 9.79 -6.27 23.99
C LEU A 298 8.65 -7.24 23.71
N ASN A 299 8.15 -7.95 24.74
CA ASN A 299 7.06 -8.91 24.59
C ASN A 299 5.72 -8.18 24.34
N ALA A 300 5.56 -6.97 24.89
CA ALA A 300 4.40 -6.10 24.66
C ALA A 300 4.33 -5.46 23.26
N ASN A 301 5.47 -5.33 22.56
CA ASN A 301 5.56 -4.71 21.23
C ASN A 301 6.17 -5.64 20.16
N ARG A 302 6.19 -6.95 20.44
CA ARG A 302 6.88 -7.97 19.63
C ARG A 302 6.41 -7.98 18.18
N GLU A 303 5.12 -7.79 17.96
CA GLU A 303 4.50 -7.79 16.63
C GLU A 303 4.98 -6.59 15.82
N GLY A 304 4.98 -5.40 16.39
CA GLY A 304 5.45 -4.20 15.72
C GLY A 304 6.95 -4.23 15.41
N ILE A 305 7.78 -4.69 16.35
CA ILE A 305 9.24 -4.78 16.15
C ILE A 305 9.57 -5.81 15.07
N ILE A 306 8.99 -7.01 15.15
CA ILE A 306 9.28 -8.09 14.19
C ILE A 306 8.69 -7.77 12.80
N SER A 307 7.60 -6.98 12.73
CA SER A 307 7.05 -6.49 11.47
C SER A 307 7.96 -5.50 10.73
N THR A 308 8.91 -4.85 11.42
CA THR A 308 9.82 -3.90 10.76
C THR A 308 10.78 -4.56 9.76
N LEU A 309 11.04 -5.87 9.93
CA LEU A 309 11.92 -6.65 9.08
C LEU A 309 11.18 -7.40 7.97
N GLY A 310 9.88 -7.67 8.15
CA GLY A 310 9.04 -8.32 7.15
C GLY A 310 7.63 -8.65 7.66
N GLN A 311 6.71 -8.86 6.72
CA GLN A 311 5.34 -9.31 7.02
C GLN A 311 5.33 -10.82 7.26
N LYS A 312 4.53 -11.31 8.21
CA LYS A 312 4.28 -12.75 8.39
C LYS A 312 3.59 -13.30 7.13
N ARG A 313 4.23 -14.24 6.41
CA ARG A 313 3.54 -15.03 5.39
C ARG A 313 3.00 -16.29 6.05
N GLY A 314 1.67 -16.42 6.10
CA GLY A 314 1.02 -17.62 6.63
C GLY A 314 1.23 -18.79 5.65
N VAL A 315 2.02 -19.78 6.07
CA VAL A 315 1.95 -21.12 5.46
C VAL A 315 0.68 -21.76 6.01
N GLU A 316 -0.25 -22.06 5.11
CA GLU A 316 -1.47 -22.82 5.35
C GLU A 316 -1.09 -24.19 5.92
N TYR A 317 -1.43 -24.47 7.18
CA TYR A 317 -1.33 -25.82 7.72
C TYR A 317 -2.60 -26.58 7.38
N PRO A 318 -2.50 -27.89 7.05
CA PRO A 318 -3.68 -28.71 6.85
C PRO A 318 -4.51 -28.71 8.13
N GLU A 319 -5.83 -28.61 7.95
CA GLU A 319 -6.84 -28.71 9.01
C GLU A 319 -6.47 -29.78 10.04
N THR A 320 -6.03 -29.35 11.22
CA THR A 320 -6.21 -30.19 12.41
C THR A 320 -7.70 -30.24 12.67
N ARG A 321 -8.30 -31.31 12.17
CA ARG A 321 -9.60 -31.88 12.52
C ARG A 321 -9.76 -31.85 14.04
N ILE A 322 -10.29 -30.75 14.58
CA ILE A 322 -10.83 -30.72 15.94
C ILE A 322 -12.12 -31.52 15.84
N THR A 323 -12.06 -32.75 16.31
CA THR A 323 -13.21 -33.61 16.57
C THR A 323 -14.20 -32.83 17.43
N ASN A 324 -15.34 -32.50 16.84
CA ASN A 324 -16.52 -32.00 17.54
C ASN A 324 -17.08 -33.16 18.39
N ASP A 325 -16.49 -33.39 19.57
CA ASP A 325 -17.12 -34.08 20.68
C ASP A 325 -17.46 -33.03 21.74
N CYS A 326 -18.53 -32.28 21.50
CA CYS A 326 -19.26 -31.57 22.54
C CYS A 326 -20.74 -31.75 22.22
N GLU A 327 -21.29 -32.82 22.81
CA GLU A 327 -22.71 -33.08 22.91
C GLU A 327 -23.45 -31.83 23.41
N LEU A 328 -24.44 -31.41 22.63
CA LEU A 328 -25.49 -30.50 23.05
C LEU A 328 -26.37 -31.21 24.10
N PRO A 329 -26.70 -30.57 25.23
CA PRO A 329 -28.00 -30.75 25.84
C PRO A 329 -28.86 -29.52 25.54
N CYS A 330 -29.88 -29.74 24.71
CA CYS A 330 -31.05 -28.90 24.53
C CYS A 330 -31.72 -28.58 25.88
N TRP A 331 -32.05 -27.31 26.09
CA TRP A 331 -33.08 -26.81 27.02
C TRP A 331 -33.64 -25.53 26.36
N CYS A 332 -34.92 -25.25 26.10
CA CYS A 332 -36.21 -25.70 26.66
C CYS A 332 -36.21 -25.93 28.16
#